data_AF-A0A4P9XS84-F1
#
_entry.id   AF-A0A4P9XS84-F1
#
_cell.length_a   1.000
_cell.length_b   1.000
_cell.length_c   1.000
_cell.angle_alpha   90.00
_cell.angle_beta   90.00
_cell.angle_gamma   90.00
#
_symmetry.space_group_name_H-M   'P 1'
#
loop_
_entity.id
_entity.type
_entity.pdbx_description
1 polymer ?
#
loop_
_entity_poly.entity_id
_entity_poly.type
_entity_poly.pdbx_seq_one_letter_code
_entity_poly.pdbx_strand_id
1 'polypeptide(L)'
;MEEIVAALSREGTSWAQDTLQTLGRMSPLSLRVTLHQLRFGRDHGIADCIHKEFDMAQKLVIAPDFTEGVTALLVDRRPPVWSSSSLAGLPEDVVCKQFYTPQSPLRIKLLNAVNFVAYPNQRGQASGVEGNLRGHV
;
A
#
# COMPACT_ATOMS: atom_id res chain seq x y z
N MET A 1 -5.00 -6.98 -7.42
CA MET A 1 -5.66 -7.36 -6.14
C MET A 1 -6.64 -8.51 -6.32
N GLU A 2 -7.31 -8.54 -7.46
CA GLU A 2 -8.32 -9.48 -7.90
C GLU A 2 -7.80 -10.92 -7.88
N GLU A 3 -6.56 -11.12 -8.32
CA GLU A 3 -5.87 -12.42 -8.23
C GLU A 3 -5.73 -12.94 -6.79
N ILE A 4 -5.46 -12.05 -5.82
CA ILE A 4 -5.34 -12.42 -4.40
C ILE A 4 -6.72 -12.84 -3.87
N VAL A 5 -7.77 -12.08 -4.19
CA VAL A 5 -9.15 -12.41 -3.81
C VAL A 5 -9.59 -13.74 -4.42
N ALA A 6 -9.28 -13.96 -5.70
CA ALA A 6 -9.57 -15.22 -6.39
C ALA A 6 -8.79 -16.41 -5.83
N ALA A 7 -7.52 -16.22 -5.44
CA ALA A 7 -6.72 -17.25 -4.79
C ALA A 7 -7.31 -17.67 -3.43
N LEU A 8 -7.62 -16.69 -2.57
CA LEU A 8 -8.26 -16.95 -1.27
C LEU A 8 -9.63 -17.65 -1.42
N SER A 9 -10.42 -17.22 -2.42
CA SER A 9 -11.73 -17.81 -2.68
C SER A 9 -11.64 -19.28 -3.11
N ARG A 10 -10.58 -19.65 -3.84
CA ARG A 10 -10.33 -21.04 -4.25
C ARG A 10 -9.79 -21.90 -3.11
N GLU A 11 -9.04 -21.31 -2.18
CA GLU A 11 -8.47 -22.04 -1.04
C GLU A 11 -9.56 -22.58 -0.11
N GLY A 12 -10.60 -21.79 0.15
CA GLY A 12 -11.81 -22.24 0.84
C GLY A 12 -11.64 -22.62 2.31
N THR A 13 -10.47 -22.35 2.92
CA THR A 13 -10.20 -22.57 4.35
C THR A 13 -10.92 -21.53 5.21
N SER A 14 -11.10 -21.83 6.52
CA SER A 14 -11.67 -20.86 7.46
C SER A 14 -10.84 -19.57 7.52
N TRP A 15 -9.51 -19.71 7.54
CA TRP A 15 -8.59 -18.59 7.48
C TRP A 15 -8.77 -17.74 6.21
N ALA A 16 -8.93 -18.38 5.05
CA ALA A 16 -9.15 -17.65 3.79
C ALA A 16 -10.48 -16.90 3.79
N GLN A 17 -11.54 -17.49 4.35
CA GLN A 17 -12.85 -16.83 4.49
C GLN A 17 -12.79 -15.63 5.44
N ASP A 18 -12.14 -15.77 6.60
CA ASP A 18 -11.95 -14.67 7.56
C ASP A 18 -11.10 -13.53 6.95
N THR A 19 -10.09 -13.90 6.16
CA THR A 19 -9.24 -12.94 5.43
C THR A 19 -10.05 -12.20 4.36
N LEU A 20 -10.87 -12.89 3.57
CA LEU A 20 -11.77 -12.27 2.59
C LEU A 20 -12.77 -11.32 3.26
N GLN A 21 -13.32 -11.70 4.41
CA GLN A 21 -14.22 -10.83 5.16
C GLN A 21 -13.50 -9.56 5.62
N THR A 22 -12.27 -9.69 6.12
CA THR A 22 -11.44 -8.55 6.51
C THR A 22 -11.17 -7.63 5.31
N LEU A 23 -10.71 -8.18 4.19
CA LEU A 23 -10.43 -7.42 2.97
C LEU A 23 -11.68 -6.71 2.42
N GLY A 24 -12.84 -7.37 2.48
CA GLY A 24 -14.11 -6.79 2.01
C GLY A 24 -14.61 -5.59 2.83
N ARG A 25 -14.10 -5.38 4.05
CA ARG A 25 -14.42 -4.21 4.89
C ARG A 25 -13.52 -3.01 4.60
N MET A 26 -12.38 -3.21 3.92
CA MET A 26 -11.41 -2.16 3.65
C MET A 26 -11.76 -1.37 2.39
N SER A 27 -11.22 -0.15 2.27
CA SER A 27 -11.33 0.64 1.03
C SER A 27 -10.65 -0.10 -0.13
N PRO A 28 -11.36 -0.34 -1.25
CA PRO A 28 -10.76 -0.96 -2.44
C PRO A 28 -9.61 -0.14 -3.04
N LEU A 29 -9.67 1.18 -2.93
CA LEU A 29 -8.59 2.09 -3.36
C LEU A 29 -7.33 1.84 -2.51
N SER A 30 -7.46 1.89 -1.18
CA SER A 30 -6.34 1.68 -0.27
C SER A 30 -5.70 0.31 -0.47
N LEU A 31 -6.48 -0.75 -0.66
CA LEU A 31 -5.96 -2.10 -0.92
C LEU A 31 -5.05 -2.15 -2.16
N ARG A 32 -5.47 -1.54 -3.28
CA ARG A 32 -4.66 -1.50 -4.50
C ARG A 32 -3.39 -0.67 -4.31
N VAL A 33 -3.54 0.51 -3.71
CA VAL A 33 -2.44 1.44 -3.49
C VAL A 33 -1.37 0.80 -2.59
N THR A 34 -1.78 0.14 -1.51
CA THR A 34 -0.88 -0.60 -0.62
C THR A 34 -0.19 -1.75 -1.33
N LEU A 35 -0.91 -2.57 -2.11
CA LEU A 35 -0.29 -3.67 -2.86
C LEU A 35 0.79 -3.17 -3.83
N HIS A 36 0.51 -2.09 -4.56
CA HIS A 36 1.48 -1.50 -5.46
C HIS A 36 2.68 -0.93 -4.69
N GLN A 37 2.47 -0.25 -3.56
CA GLN A 37 3.59 0.26 -2.75
C GLN A 37 4.48 -0.85 -2.21
N LEU A 38 3.91 -1.96 -1.76
CA LEU A 38 4.67 -3.14 -1.31
C LEU A 38 5.51 -3.74 -2.45
N ARG A 39 4.93 -3.85 -3.66
CA ARG A 39 5.63 -4.34 -4.85
C ARG A 39 6.75 -3.39 -5.27
N PHE A 40 6.52 -2.07 -5.20
CA PHE A 40 7.53 -1.06 -5.46
C PHE A 40 8.68 -1.15 -4.45
N GLY A 41 8.36 -1.15 -3.15
CA GLY A 41 9.36 -1.12 -2.09
C GLY A 41 10.26 -2.35 -2.00
N ARG A 42 9.85 -3.49 -2.58
CA ARG A 42 10.68 -4.70 -2.65
C ARG A 42 12.04 -4.45 -3.32
N ASP A 43 12.06 -3.60 -4.34
CA ASP A 43 13.23 -3.40 -5.21
C ASP A 43 13.87 -2.00 -5.01
N HIS A 44 13.45 -1.25 -3.97
CA HIS A 44 13.86 0.14 -3.73
C HIS A 44 14.41 0.35 -2.31
N GLY A 45 15.25 1.37 -2.15
CA GLY A 45 15.79 1.72 -0.86
C GLY A 45 14.81 2.51 0.01
N ILE A 46 15.06 2.53 1.33
CA ILE A 46 14.22 3.24 2.31
C ILE A 46 13.96 4.72 1.95
N ALA A 47 14.96 5.43 1.42
CA ALA A 47 14.80 6.84 1.05
C ALA A 47 13.84 7.00 -0.14
N ASP A 48 13.92 6.09 -1.11
CA ASP A 48 13.04 6.08 -2.29
C ASP A 48 11.60 5.74 -1.89
N CYS A 49 11.43 4.78 -0.99
CA CYS A 49 10.14 4.42 -0.41
C CYS A 49 9.50 5.60 0.32
N ILE A 50 10.25 6.33 1.17
CA ILE A 50 9.72 7.50 1.88
C ILE A 50 9.30 8.61 0.91
N HIS A 51 10.10 8.89 -0.12
CA HIS A 51 9.71 9.87 -1.14
C HIS A 51 8.41 9.46 -1.85
N LYS A 52 8.26 8.17 -2.19
CA LYS A 52 7.07 7.64 -2.85
C LYS A 52 5.84 7.63 -1.93
N GLU A 53 6.02 7.26 -0.67
CA GLU A 53 4.97 7.29 0.36
C GLU A 53 4.50 8.73 0.62
N PHE A 54 5.41 9.70 0.69
CA PHE A 54 5.06 11.11 0.88
C PHE A 54 4.28 11.68 -0.31
N ASP A 55 4.67 11.34 -1.53
CA ASP A 55 3.94 11.68 -2.75
C ASP A 55 2.53 11.09 -2.72
N MET A 56 2.40 9.83 -2.32
CA MET A 56 1.13 9.11 -2.24
C MET A 56 0.21 9.64 -1.14
N ALA A 57 0.76 9.91 0.04
CA ALA A 57 0.01 10.39 1.20
C ALA A 57 -0.72 11.69 0.89
N GLN A 58 -0.07 12.64 0.20
CA GLN A 58 -0.70 13.88 -0.23
C GLN A 58 -1.97 13.65 -1.07
N LYS A 59 -1.95 12.65 -1.97
CA LYS A 59 -3.08 12.30 -2.83
C LYS A 59 -4.18 11.54 -2.08
N LEU A 60 -3.80 10.70 -1.12
CA LEU A 60 -4.75 9.94 -0.31
C LEU A 60 -5.51 10.84 0.68
N VAL A 61 -4.85 11.82 1.29
CA VAL A 61 -5.48 12.70 2.29
C VAL A 61 -6.60 13.55 1.67
N ILE A 62 -6.53 13.85 0.38
CA ILE A 62 -7.59 14.55 -0.37
C ILE A 62 -8.61 13.59 -1.01
N ALA A 63 -8.39 12.27 -0.94
CA ALA A 63 -9.31 11.29 -1.52
C ALA A 63 -10.56 11.14 -0.63
N PRO A 64 -11.75 10.95 -1.23
CA PRO A 64 -13.01 10.80 -0.47
C PRO A 64 -12.96 9.68 0.57
N ASP A 65 -12.32 8.56 0.23
CA ASP A 65 -12.22 7.38 1.09
C ASP A 65 -11.43 7.66 2.38
N PHE A 66 -10.45 8.57 2.36
CA PHE A 66 -9.70 8.92 3.57
C PHE A 66 -10.59 9.69 4.55
N THR A 67 -11.25 10.74 4.07
CA THR A 67 -12.15 11.58 4.88
C THR A 67 -13.32 10.77 5.44
N GLU A 68 -13.95 9.93 4.61
CA GLU A 68 -15.01 9.03 5.05
C GLU A 68 -14.50 8.00 6.06
N GLY A 69 -13.36 7.35 5.82
CA GLY A 69 -12.80 6.37 6.74
C GLY A 69 -12.51 6.96 8.13
N VAL A 70 -11.94 8.17 8.17
CA VAL A 70 -11.67 8.90 9.41
C VAL A 70 -12.98 9.27 10.12
N THR A 71 -13.91 9.89 9.40
CA THR A 71 -15.17 10.37 9.98
C THR A 71 -16.02 9.21 10.48
N ALA A 72 -16.22 8.18 9.64
CA ALA A 72 -17.04 7.02 9.98
C ALA A 72 -16.51 6.27 11.21
N LEU A 73 -15.20 6.02 11.29
CA LEU A 73 -14.63 5.19 12.35
C LEU A 73 -14.32 5.97 13.64
N LEU A 74 -13.80 7.20 13.53
CA LEU A 74 -13.32 7.96 14.69
C LEU A 74 -14.38 8.93 15.25
N VAL A 75 -15.27 9.45 14.40
CA VAL A 75 -16.30 10.42 14.81
C VAL A 75 -17.65 9.73 15.00
N ASP A 76 -18.18 9.13 13.93
CA ASP A 76 -19.53 8.57 13.90
C ASP A 76 -19.61 7.16 14.53
N ARG A 77 -18.47 6.45 14.63
CA ARG A 77 -18.37 5.05 15.09
C ARG A 77 -19.28 4.08 14.34
N ARG A 78 -19.36 4.22 13.02
CA ARG A 78 -20.13 3.38 12.10
C ARG A 78 -19.22 2.76 11.04
N PRO A 79 -19.68 1.73 10.32
CA PRO A 79 -18.99 1.24 9.14
C PRO A 79 -18.87 2.34 8.06
N PRO A 80 -17.70 2.49 7.43
CA PRO A 80 -17.49 3.45 6.34
C PRO A 80 -18.21 3.03 5.06
N VAL A 81 -18.64 4.01 4.28
CA VAL A 81 -19.24 3.82 2.95
C VAL A 81 -18.26 4.30 1.88
N TRP A 82 -17.49 3.37 1.33
CA TRP A 82 -16.44 3.68 0.36
C TRP A 82 -17.00 4.22 -0.95
N SER A 83 -16.29 5.18 -1.56
CA SER A 83 -16.71 5.85 -2.81
C SER A 83 -16.81 4.89 -4.00
N SER A 84 -15.93 3.88 -4.02
CA SER A 84 -16.00 2.77 -4.97
C SER A 84 -16.41 1.51 -4.23
N SER A 85 -17.58 0.99 -4.56
CA SER A 85 -18.17 -0.15 -3.87
C SER A 85 -17.46 -1.49 -4.16
N SER A 86 -16.57 -1.55 -5.15
CA SER A 86 -15.85 -2.78 -5.49
C SER A 86 -14.51 -2.53 -6.18
N LEU A 87 -13.63 -3.54 -6.11
CA LEU A 87 -12.39 -3.57 -6.91
C LEU A 87 -12.67 -3.46 -8.41
N ALA A 88 -13.76 -4.04 -8.91
CA ALA A 88 -14.13 -3.97 -10.33
C ALA A 88 -14.43 -2.54 -10.80
N GLY A 89 -14.95 -1.69 -9.91
CA GLY A 89 -15.19 -0.26 -10.18
C GLY A 89 -13.94 0.62 -10.18
N LEU A 90 -12.78 0.07 -9.80
CA LEU A 90 -11.49 0.77 -9.77
C LEU A 90 -10.44 -0.01 -10.55
N PRO A 91 -10.38 0.10 -11.89
CA PRO A 91 -9.35 -0.56 -12.68
C PRO A 91 -7.93 -0.18 -12.24
N GLU A 92 -6.99 -1.13 -12.31
CA GLU A 92 -5.61 -0.92 -11.83
C GLU A 92 -4.89 0.19 -12.61
N ASP A 93 -5.13 0.30 -13.91
CA ASP A 93 -4.58 1.34 -14.79
C ASP A 93 -5.05 2.75 -14.41
N VAL A 94 -6.33 2.90 -14.01
CA VAL A 94 -6.90 4.17 -13.56
C VAL A 94 -6.23 4.60 -12.25
N VAL A 95 -6.10 3.69 -11.30
CA VAL A 95 -5.41 3.96 -10.02
C VAL A 95 -3.94 4.28 -10.27
N CYS A 96 -3.26 3.54 -11.14
CA CYS A 96 -1.88 3.81 -11.54
C CYS A 96 -1.73 5.22 -12.10
N LYS A 97 -2.57 5.60 -13.07
CA LYS A 97 -2.54 6.90 -13.72
C LYS A 97 -2.81 8.06 -12.76
N GLN A 98 -3.77 7.89 -11.85
CA GLN A 98 -4.16 8.93 -10.91
C GLN A 98 -3.15 9.10 -9.77
N PHE A 99 -2.66 7.98 -9.20
CA PHE A 99 -1.88 7.99 -7.97
C PHE A 99 -0.36 7.92 -8.20
N TYR A 100 0.12 7.45 -9.36
CA TYR A 100 1.54 7.18 -9.57
C TYR A 100 2.18 7.97 -10.71
N THR A 101 1.39 8.50 -11.65
CA THR A 101 1.91 9.29 -12.78
C THR A 101 2.17 10.76 -12.44
N PRO A 102 1.19 11.57 -12.00
CA PRO A 102 1.47 12.95 -11.63
C PRO A 102 2.27 12.97 -10.33
N GLN A 103 3.31 13.80 -10.24
CA GLN A 103 3.95 14.08 -8.96
C GLN A 103 3.10 15.06 -8.16
N SER A 104 2.98 14.81 -6.87
CA SER A 104 2.38 15.73 -5.91
C SER A 104 3.19 17.02 -5.83
N PRO A 105 2.55 18.15 -5.51
CA PRO A 105 3.19 19.46 -5.54
C PRO A 105 4.29 19.62 -4.48
N LEU A 106 4.17 18.94 -3.33
CA LEU A 106 5.16 19.00 -2.28
C LEU A 106 6.14 17.84 -2.42
N ARG A 107 7.43 18.14 -2.20
CA ARG A 107 8.50 17.15 -2.08
C ARG A 107 9.09 17.22 -0.69
N ILE A 108 9.22 16.06 -0.04
CA ILE A 108 9.93 15.97 1.23
C ILE A 108 11.44 16.04 0.98
N LYS A 109 12.15 16.82 1.80
CA LYS A 109 13.61 16.83 1.85
C LYS A 109 14.05 16.01 3.05
N LEU A 110 14.70 14.88 2.80
CA LEU A 110 15.27 14.06 3.86
C LEU A 110 16.44 14.80 4.54
N LEU A 111 16.63 14.53 5.83
CA LEU A 111 17.68 15.17 6.64
C LEU A 111 19.09 14.72 6.24
N ASN A 112 19.20 13.53 5.64
CA ASN A 112 20.43 12.96 5.13
C ASN A 112 20.15 12.15 3.85
N ALA A 113 21.22 11.71 3.18
CA ALA A 113 21.17 10.93 1.95
C ALA A 113 21.31 9.41 2.18
N VAL A 114 21.20 8.94 3.42
CA VAL A 114 21.38 7.52 3.73
C VAL A 114 20.24 6.72 3.11
N ASN A 115 20.60 5.71 2.30
CA ASN A 115 19.64 4.85 1.63
C ASN A 115 20.09 3.39 1.67
N PHE A 116 19.21 2.51 2.14
CA PHE A 116 19.46 1.08 2.27
C PHE A 116 18.37 0.31 1.55
N VAL A 117 18.77 -0.59 0.63
CA VAL A 117 17.87 -1.55 -0.03
C VAL A 117 17.54 -2.70 0.91
N ALA A 118 18.52 -3.14 1.70
CA ALA A 118 18.33 -4.12 2.76
C ALA A 118 18.76 -3.50 4.10
N TYR A 119 18.07 -3.86 5.19
CA TYR A 119 18.41 -3.34 6.51
C TYR A 119 19.86 -3.68 6.88
N PRO A 120 20.64 -2.71 7.39
CA PRO A 120 22.05 -2.90 7.69
C PRO A 120 22.30 -3.85 8.88
N ASN A 121 21.34 -3.96 9.81
CA ASN A 121 21.44 -4.80 11.01
C ASN A 121 20.34 -5.86 11.00
N GLN A 122 20.64 -7.07 10.50
CA GLN A 122 19.66 -8.15 10.33
C GLN A 122 19.57 -9.13 11.51
N ARG A 123 20.10 -8.76 12.69
CA ARG A 123 20.08 -9.63 13.87
C ARG A 123 18.64 -9.96 14.26
N GLY A 124 18.28 -11.25 14.22
CA GLY A 124 16.94 -11.76 14.55
C GLY A 124 16.02 -12.01 13.35
N GLN A 125 16.45 -11.70 12.12
CA GLN A 125 15.70 -12.09 10.92
C GLN A 125 16.03 -13.55 10.57
N ALA A 126 15.01 -14.43 10.56
CA ALA A 126 15.13 -15.78 10.02
C ALA A 126 15.27 -15.67 8.50
N SER A 127 16.51 -15.59 7.99
CA SER A 127 16.76 -15.35 6.58
C SER A 127 16.41 -16.58 5.73
N GLY A 128 15.27 -16.51 5.03
CA GLY A 128 14.98 -17.36 3.87
C GLY A 128 15.36 -16.70 2.53
N VAL A 129 15.96 -15.51 2.55
CA VAL A 129 16.33 -14.75 1.35
C VAL A 129 17.79 -14.32 1.49
N GLU A 130 18.68 -14.99 0.75
CA GLU A 130 20.09 -14.60 0.66
C GLU A 130 20.19 -13.20 0.03
N GLY A 131 20.69 -12.23 0.82
CA GLY A 131 20.82 -10.85 0.39
C GLY A 131 21.86 -10.67 -0.70
N ASN A 132 21.43 -10.21 -1.87
CA ASN A 132 22.32 -9.70 -2.92
C ASN A 132 22.90 -8.34 -2.47
N LEU A 133 23.99 -8.39 -1.72
CA LEU A 133 24.77 -7.21 -1.35
C LEU A 133 25.65 -6.78 -2.54
N ARG A 134 25.07 -6.04 -3.50
CA ARG A 134 25.85 -5.15 -4.37
C ARG A 134 25.78 -3.74 -3.80
N GLY A 135 26.70 -3.44 -2.88
CA GLY A 135 27.07 -2.07 -2.57
C GLY A 135 27.89 -1.51 -3.74
N HIS A 136 27.38 -0.46 -4.38
CA HIS A 136 28.22 0.41 -5.21
C HIS A 136 28.87 1.43 -4.27
N VAL A 137 30.21 1.32 -4.18
CA VAL A 137 31.11 2.40 -3.74
C VAL A 137 31.11 3.49 -4.82
#